data_AF-A0A9W6J1Z2-F1
#
_entry.id   AF-A0A9W6J1Z2-F1
#
_cell.length_a   1.000
_cell.length_b   1.000
_cell.length_c   1.000
_cell.angle_alpha   90.00
_cell.angle_beta   90.00
_cell.angle_gamma   90.00
#
_symmetry.space_group_name_H-M   'P 1'
#
loop_
_entity.id
_entity.type
_entity.pdbx_description
1 polymer ?
#
loop_
_entity_poly.entity_id
_entity_poly.type
_entity_poly.pdbx_seq_one_letter_code
_entity_poly.pdbx_strand_id
1 'polypeptide(L)'
;MRYLGSLTCSGILEMDGERAPARFEFECYLAKMGSVAASGELTTSPSALKKMHGVRDVDFLADTGHHLKLTLSDKKATPTGASADVVAAGDLPVFKDGVLQWLEPADARAA
;
A
#
# COMPACT_ATOMS: atom_id res chain seq x y z
N MET A 1 -0.79 8.89 17.68
CA MET A 1 -1.47 8.55 16.42
C MET A 1 -2.90 8.17 16.78
N ARG A 2 -3.90 8.57 15.98
CA ARG A 2 -5.31 8.18 16.19
C ARG A 2 -5.66 7.11 15.17
N TYR A 3 -6.19 5.97 15.61
CA TYR A 3 -6.64 4.92 14.69
C TYR A 3 -7.86 5.39 13.88
N LEU A 4 -7.84 5.11 12.58
CA LEU A 4 -8.86 5.54 11.61
C LEU A 4 -9.67 4.37 11.02
N GLY A 5 -9.25 3.14 11.26
CA GLY A 5 -9.85 1.93 10.68
C GLY A 5 -8.89 1.16 9.80
N SER A 6 -9.39 0.07 9.21
CA SER A 6 -8.66 -0.73 8.24
C SER A 6 -9.00 -0.32 6.81
N LEU A 7 -8.05 -0.54 5.91
CA LEU A 7 -8.15 -0.29 4.48
C LEU A 7 -7.70 -1.56 3.74
N THR A 8 -8.56 -2.07 2.88
CA THR A 8 -8.27 -3.24 2.06
C THR A 8 -8.38 -2.86 0.60
N CYS A 9 -7.37 -3.20 -0.19
CA CYS A 9 -7.41 -2.96 -1.63
C CYS A 9 -6.66 -4.05 -2.38
N SER A 10 -7.16 -4.37 -3.58
CA SER A 10 -6.47 -5.19 -4.56
C SER A 10 -5.83 -4.29 -5.61
N GLY A 11 -4.83 -4.82 -6.31
CA GLY A 11 -4.12 -4.08 -7.34
C GLY A 11 -2.95 -4.86 -7.91
N ILE A 12 -2.04 -4.12 -8.53
CA ILE A 12 -0.86 -4.64 -9.21
C ILE A 12 0.39 -4.04 -8.58
N LEU A 13 1.31 -4.90 -8.15
CA LEU A 13 2.69 -4.49 -7.86
C LEU A 13 3.47 -4.34 -9.15
N GLU A 14 4.24 -3.28 -9.25
CA GLU A 14 5.18 -3.04 -10.34
C GLU A 14 6.62 -3.06 -9.79
N MET A 15 7.44 -3.98 -10.30
CA MET A 15 8.83 -4.17 -9.86
C MET A 15 9.70 -4.39 -11.10
N ASP A 16 10.64 -3.48 -11.39
CA ASP A 16 11.61 -3.60 -12.48
C ASP A 16 11.01 -4.06 -13.84
N GLY A 17 9.84 -3.52 -14.20
CA GLY A 17 9.12 -3.85 -15.44
C GLY A 17 8.26 -5.12 -15.39
N GLU A 18 8.23 -5.82 -14.26
CA GLU A 18 7.30 -6.91 -14.00
C GLU A 18 6.08 -6.45 -13.22
N ARG A 19 4.96 -7.14 -13.46
CA ARG A 19 3.68 -6.89 -12.81
C ARG A 19 3.19 -8.15 -12.12
N ALA A 20 2.75 -8.02 -10.87
CA ALA A 20 2.18 -9.12 -10.11
C ALA A 20 0.89 -8.68 -9.39
N PRO A 21 -0.17 -9.50 -9.41
CA PRO A 21 -1.37 -9.21 -8.64
C PRO A 21 -1.04 -9.26 -7.14
N ALA A 22 -1.61 -8.31 -6.41
CA ALA A 22 -1.43 -8.22 -4.97
C ALA A 22 -2.66 -7.63 -4.30
N ARG A 23 -2.77 -7.87 -3.00
CA ARG A 23 -3.82 -7.32 -2.15
C ARG A 23 -3.22 -6.91 -0.82
N PHE A 24 -3.66 -5.80 -0.26
CA PHE A 24 -3.25 -5.40 1.07
C PHE A 24 -4.41 -5.34 2.05
N GLU A 25 -4.08 -5.44 3.33
CA GLU A 25 -4.91 -5.09 4.47
C GLU A 25 -4.09 -4.22 5.43
N PHE A 26 -4.41 -2.92 5.45
CA PHE A 26 -3.69 -1.91 6.23
C PHE A 26 -4.52 -1.41 7.39
N GLU A 27 -3.86 -1.13 8.49
CA GLU A 27 -4.38 -0.27 9.54
C GLU A 27 -3.98 1.17 9.25
N CYS A 28 -4.95 2.08 9.29
CA CYS A 28 -4.75 3.49 9.00
C CYS A 28 -4.76 4.32 10.30
N TYR A 29 -3.86 5.28 10.38
CA TYR A 29 -3.68 6.14 11.54
C TYR A 29 -3.52 7.61 11.12
N LEU A 30 -4.13 8.53 11.86
CA LEU A 30 -3.87 9.96 11.73
C LEU A 30 -2.56 10.31 12.46
N ALA A 31 -1.59 10.78 11.69
CA ALA A 31 -0.33 11.29 12.19
C ALA A 31 -0.47 12.72 12.75
N LYS A 32 0.53 13.18 13.52
CA LYS A 32 0.50 14.49 14.20
C LYS A 32 0.34 15.69 13.24
N MET A 33 0.71 15.53 11.97
CA MET A 33 0.60 16.57 10.94
C MET A 33 -0.70 16.50 10.12
N GLY A 34 -1.66 15.66 10.51
CA GLY A 34 -2.92 15.49 9.79
C GLY A 34 -2.84 14.58 8.56
N SER A 35 -1.65 14.03 8.25
CA SER A 35 -1.49 13.00 7.23
C SER A 35 -1.95 11.63 7.72
N VAL A 36 -2.41 10.79 6.80
CA VAL A 36 -2.70 9.38 7.07
C VAL A 36 -1.40 8.58 6.92
N ALA A 37 -1.09 7.78 7.93
CA ALA A 37 -0.09 6.73 7.86
C ALA A 37 -0.81 5.39 7.78
N ALA A 38 -0.34 4.50 6.90
CA ALA A 38 -0.93 3.18 6.73
C ALA A 38 0.16 2.11 6.72
N SER A 39 -0.09 1.00 7.40
CA SER A 39 0.79 -0.16 7.42
C SER A 39 -0.01 -1.42 7.68
N GLY A 40 0.48 -2.55 7.21
CA GLY A 40 -0.16 -3.84 7.45
C GLY A 40 0.35 -4.89 6.49
N GLU A 41 -0.49 -5.86 6.16
CA GLU A 41 -0.09 -7.01 5.38
C GLU A 41 -0.32 -6.79 3.89
N LEU A 42 0.67 -7.15 3.07
CA LEU A 42 0.58 -7.27 1.62
C LEU A 42 0.64 -8.75 1.25
N THR A 43 -0.35 -9.25 0.54
CA THR A 43 -0.41 -10.60 -0.03
C THR A 43 -0.14 -10.56 -1.54
N THR A 44 0.81 -11.37 -2.02
CA THR A 44 1.12 -11.56 -3.45
C THR A 44 1.84 -12.90 -3.69
N SER A 45 2.31 -13.16 -4.91
CA SER A 45 3.06 -14.37 -5.21
C SER A 45 4.40 -14.41 -4.46
N PRO A 46 4.89 -15.60 -4.04
CA PRO A 46 6.19 -15.72 -3.37
C PRO A 46 7.37 -15.21 -4.22
N SER A 47 7.28 -15.29 -5.55
CA SER A 47 8.28 -14.73 -6.46
C SER A 47 8.28 -13.20 -6.47
N ALA A 48 7.10 -12.57 -6.39
CA ALA A 48 7.00 -11.12 -6.25
C ALA A 48 7.59 -10.65 -4.91
N LEU A 49 7.22 -11.28 -3.79
CA LEU A 49 7.79 -10.93 -2.48
C LEU A 49 9.31 -11.04 -2.44
N LYS A 50 9.88 -12.10 -3.02
CA LYS A 50 11.33 -12.27 -3.14
C LYS A 50 12.00 -11.12 -3.91
N LYS A 51 11.32 -10.53 -4.89
CA LYS A 51 11.83 -9.38 -5.65
C LYS A 51 11.70 -8.07 -4.89
N MET A 52 10.68 -7.93 -4.04
CA MET A 52 10.55 -6.77 -3.15
C MET A 52 11.68 -6.72 -2.11
N HIS A 53 12.25 -7.87 -1.72
CA HIS A 53 13.35 -7.89 -0.76
C HIS A 53 14.60 -7.16 -1.26
N GLY A 54 15.07 -6.21 -0.48
CA GLY A 54 16.23 -5.39 -0.82
C GLY A 54 15.89 -4.20 -1.73
N VAL A 55 14.64 -4.10 -2.21
CA VAL A 55 14.11 -2.91 -2.85
C VAL A 55 13.53 -2.00 -1.77
N ARG A 56 13.92 -0.73 -1.81
CA ARG A 56 13.49 0.25 -0.79
C ARG A 56 12.00 0.51 -0.86
N ASP A 57 11.50 0.83 -2.05
CA ASP A 57 10.10 1.19 -2.29
C ASP A 57 9.63 0.50 -3.57
N VAL A 58 8.45 -0.14 -3.52
CA VAL A 58 7.83 -0.83 -4.65
C VAL A 58 6.54 -0.12 -5.02
N ASP A 59 6.29 0.04 -6.31
CA ASP A 59 5.07 0.64 -6.81
C ASP A 59 3.89 -0.33 -6.71
N PHE A 60 2.75 0.18 -6.24
CA PHE A 60 1.49 -0.53 -6.22
C PHE A 60 0.42 0.35 -6.85
N LEU A 61 -0.16 -0.13 -7.95
CA LEU A 61 -1.33 0.47 -8.58
C LEU A 61 -2.58 -0.21 -8.03
N ALA A 62 -3.33 0.51 -7.20
CA ALA A 62 -4.62 0.06 -6.69
C ALA A 62 -5.66 -0.04 -7.81
N ASP A 63 -6.61 -0.96 -7.68
CA ASP A 63 -7.75 -1.08 -8.60
C ASP A 63 -8.61 0.20 -8.62
N THR A 64 -8.49 1.05 -7.59
CA THR A 64 -9.09 2.39 -7.53
C THR A 64 -8.33 3.44 -8.35
N GLY A 65 -7.27 3.05 -9.08
CA GLY A 65 -6.42 3.95 -9.88
C GLY A 65 -5.38 4.74 -9.08
N HIS A 66 -5.18 4.43 -7.81
CA HIS A 66 -4.26 5.14 -6.93
C HIS A 66 -2.87 4.51 -6.91
N HIS A 67 -1.82 5.34 -6.93
CA HIS A 67 -0.44 4.88 -6.85
C HIS A 67 0.09 4.96 -5.42
N LEU A 68 0.45 3.81 -4.87
CA LEU A 68 1.07 3.70 -3.55
C LEU A 68 2.53 3.26 -3.69
N LYS A 69 3.36 3.74 -2.77
CA LYS A 69 4.71 3.23 -2.54
C LYS A 69 4.68 2.33 -1.32
N LEU A 70 5.07 1.07 -1.50
CA LEU A 70 5.12 0.07 -0.44
C LEU A 70 6.57 -0.22 -0.06
N THR A 71 6.88 -0.06 1.22
CA THR A 71 8.17 -0.38 1.81
C THR A 71 8.00 -1.62 2.68
N LEU A 72 8.79 -2.68 2.43
CA LEU A 72 8.84 -3.82 3.35
C LEU A 72 9.28 -3.33 4.72
N SER A 73 8.51 -3.67 5.77
CA SER A 73 8.95 -3.41 7.13
C SER A 73 10.03 -4.43 7.53
N ASP A 74 10.98 -4.03 8.38
CA ASP A 74 12.05 -4.93 8.88
C ASP A 74 11.52 -6.16 9.65
N LYS A 75 10.21 -6.24 9.88
CA LYS A 75 9.55 -7.44 10.38
C LYS A 75 9.48 -8.48 9.26
N LYS A 76 10.54 -9.30 9.21
CA LYS A 76 10.68 -10.59 8.50
C LYS A 76 9.49 -10.92 7.60
N ALA A 77 9.65 -10.76 6.28
CA ALA A 77 8.80 -11.51 5.37
C ALA A 77 8.91 -12.99 5.74
N THR A 78 7.77 -13.64 5.89
CA THR A 78 7.78 -15.05 6.25
C THR A 78 8.39 -15.83 5.08
N PRO A 79 9.44 -16.65 5.28
CA PRO A 79 10.16 -17.34 4.19
C PRO A 79 9.29 -18.27 3.33
N THR A 80 8.08 -18.55 3.80
CA THR A 80 7.09 -19.46 3.21
C THR A 80 5.78 -18.78 2.84
N GLY A 81 5.64 -17.48 3.13
CA GLY A 81 4.37 -16.77 3.01
C GLY A 81 4.14 -16.18 1.63
N ALA A 82 2.88 -16.18 1.22
CA ALA A 82 2.38 -15.28 0.18
C ALA A 82 2.13 -13.87 0.73
N SER A 83 2.60 -13.54 1.94
CA SER A 83 2.38 -12.25 2.58
C SER A 83 3.62 -11.63 3.26
N ALA A 84 3.63 -10.30 3.38
CA ALA A 84 4.66 -9.52 4.06
C ALA A 84 4.09 -8.25 4.72
N ASP A 85 4.67 -7.85 5.85
CA ASP A 85 4.33 -6.59 6.51
C ASP A 85 4.98 -5.41 5.77
N VAL A 86 4.17 -4.44 5.37
CA VAL A 86 4.61 -3.23 4.64
C VAL A 86 4.12 -1.94 5.32
N VAL A 87 4.83 -0.85 5.04
CA VAL A 87 4.37 0.51 5.27
C VAL A 87 4.04 1.12 3.92
N ALA A 88 2.92 1.84 3.85
CA ALA A 88 2.46 2.50 2.65
C ALA A 88 2.69 4.02 2.71
N ALA A 89 3.01 4.59 1.56
CA ALA A 89 3.11 6.01 1.28
C ALA A 89 2.53 6.31 -0.12
N GLY A 90 2.54 7.58 -0.53
CA GLY A 90 1.97 8.00 -1.82
C GLY A 90 0.52 8.45 -1.67
N ASP A 91 -0.34 8.05 -2.62
CA ASP A 91 -1.73 8.51 -2.73
C ASP A 91 -2.67 7.82 -1.73
N LEU A 92 -2.28 7.77 -0.45
CA LEU A 92 -3.13 7.27 0.62
C LEU A 92 -4.43 8.07 0.74
N PRO A 93 -5.54 7.43 1.17
CA PRO A 93 -6.79 8.13 1.39
C PRO A 93 -6.61 9.21 2.45
N VAL A 94 -7.34 10.32 2.30
CA VAL A 94 -7.35 11.39 3.29
C VAL A 94 -8.42 11.12 4.34
N PHE A 95 -8.18 11.59 5.57
CA PHE A 95 -9.19 11.57 6.61
C PHE A 95 -9.95 12.89 6.64
N LYS A 96 -11.21 12.87 6.19
CA LYS A 96 -12.06 14.06 6.14
C LYS A 96 -13.43 13.73 6.69
N ASP A 97 -14.01 14.64 7.49
CA ASP A 97 -15.36 14.53 8.03
C ASP A 97 -15.63 13.20 8.79
N GLY A 98 -14.58 12.61 9.39
CA GLY A 98 -14.67 11.36 10.13
C GLY A 98 -14.52 10.09 9.30
N VAL A 99 -14.23 10.20 8.00
CA VAL A 99 -14.17 9.06 7.07
C VAL A 99 -12.85 9.07 6.29
N LEU A 100 -12.30 7.88 6.00
CA LEU A 100 -11.21 7.69 5.05
C LEU A 100 -11.78 7.70 3.63
N GLN A 101 -11.30 8.63 2.81
CA GLN A 101 -11.74 8.78 1.43
C GLN A 101 -10.55 8.83 0.49
N TRP A 102 -10.59 8.00 -0.54
CA TRP A 102 -9.71 8.12 -1.69
C TRP A 102 -9.98 9.44 -2.40
N LEU A 103 -8.94 10.13 -2.84
CA LEU A 103 -9.11 11.31 -3.68
C LEU A 103 -9.38 10.84 -5.12
N GLU A 104 -9.75 11.75 -6.01
CA GLU A 104 -9.69 11.40 -7.43
C GLU A 104 -8.22 11.19 -7.81
N PRO A 105 -7.85 10.08 -8.47
CA PRO A 105 -6.46 9.86 -8.87
C PRO A 105 -6.04 10.99 -9.81
N ALA A 106 -4.80 11.46 -9.66
CA ALA A 106 -4.33 12.66 -10.37
C ALA A 106 -4.46 12.55 -11.90
N ASP A 107 -4.39 11.33 -12.44
CA ASP A 107 -4.54 11.04 -13.88
C ASP A 107 -5.99 11.06 -14.40
N ALA A 108 -7.00 11.08 -13.52
CA ALA A 108 -8.41 11.19 -13.94
C ALA A 108 -8.79 12.61 -14.39
N ARG A 109 -7.91 13.60 -14.24
CA ARG A 109 -8.14 15.00 -14.63
C ARG A 109 -7.81 15.31 -16.09
N ALA A 110 -7.43 14.32 -16.89
CA ALA A 110 -7.14 14.46 -18.31
C ALA A 110 -8.04 13.54 -19.15
N ALA A 111 -9.35 13.83 -19.16
CA ALA A 111 -10.30 13.33 -20.15
C ALA A 111 -11.32 14.41 -20.50
#